data_AF-C1EFN0-F1
#
_entry.id   AF-C1EFN0-F1
#
_cell.length_a   1.000
_cell.length_b   1.000
_cell.length_c   1.000
_cell.angle_alpha   90.00
_cell.angle_beta   90.00
_cell.angle_gamma   90.00
#
_symmetry.space_group_name_H-M   'P 1'
#
loop_
_entity.id
_entity.type
_entity.pdbx_description
1 polymer ?
#
loop_
_entity_poly.entity_id
_entity_poly.type
_entity_poly.pdbx_seq_one_letter_code
_entity_poly.pdbx_strand_id
1 'polypeptide(L)'
;MAKRANRGGTGGRALKVLKASDEDIAAASRRAIDGTLDDTGRLLLFLSGAGGGSGLVRCGPTCKGNPRRPDCVCGLVPPEGSFRKKGLWRKDADALLENLGRDPADLKRLARTHPAGLKNLGNTCYVNAVLQCLFAIPTFRAAVYRLGPGDTNDGHTNDGHANDGHELRRLFASLQCGGRRFADPARFADSLALETGTQQDGQEFLKLLLTYLERVAGERWGRGKDATFVQTHFRGESSYATTCQRCGRASAASKNATDFYEVELCVGATVGGIGITLNGGLMDSLRQYLAEERLEGDNKYHCEFCDAKVDAVRAVRLHRLPRYVNFQLKRFVF
;
A
#
# COMPACT_ATOMS: atom_id res chain seq x y z
N MET A 1 23.16 -20.08 65.39
CA MET A 1 22.54 -21.42 65.26
C MET A 1 22.00 -21.59 63.85
N ALA A 2 22.37 -22.68 63.19
CA ALA A 2 22.03 -23.01 61.81
C ALA A 2 20.71 -23.80 61.70
N LYS A 3 19.96 -23.61 60.59
CA LYS A 3 19.34 -24.62 59.68
C LYS A 3 18.21 -23.98 58.83
N ARG A 4 18.40 -23.90 57.49
CA ARG A 4 17.72 -24.67 56.40
C ARG A 4 16.20 -24.44 56.32
N ALA A 5 15.59 -23.83 55.28
CA ALA A 5 15.53 -24.09 53.83
C ALA A 5 14.10 -24.56 53.44
N ASN A 6 13.36 -23.84 52.57
CA ASN A 6 12.98 -24.29 51.22
C ASN A 6 12.03 -23.30 50.48
N ARG A 7 12.13 -23.36 49.15
CA ARG A 7 11.45 -22.72 48.00
C ARG A 7 9.92 -22.55 48.16
N GLY A 8 9.23 -21.54 47.62
CA GLY A 8 9.34 -20.89 46.32
C GLY A 8 8.05 -21.20 45.52
N GLY A 9 7.07 -20.28 45.53
CA GLY A 9 5.82 -20.44 44.80
C GLY A 9 4.89 -19.22 44.90
N THR A 10 4.76 -18.48 43.80
CA THR A 10 3.55 -17.73 43.45
C THR A 10 3.39 -17.79 41.93
N GLY A 11 2.22 -18.27 41.50
CA GLY A 11 1.93 -18.62 40.11
C GLY A 11 1.67 -17.42 39.22
N GLY A 12 2.13 -17.53 37.97
CA GLY A 12 1.73 -16.62 36.90
C GLY A 12 0.25 -16.81 36.54
N ARG A 13 -0.53 -15.73 36.65
CA ARG A 13 -1.86 -15.63 36.04
C ARG A 13 -1.67 -15.38 34.54
N ALA A 14 -1.84 -16.42 33.73
CA ALA A 14 -2.05 -16.26 32.30
C ALA A 14 -3.41 -15.58 32.07
N LEU A 15 -3.42 -14.48 31.33
CA LEU A 15 -4.62 -13.79 30.87
C LEU A 15 -5.37 -14.74 29.91
N LYS A 16 -6.53 -15.25 30.34
CA LYS A 16 -7.41 -16.05 29.47
C LYS A 16 -8.14 -15.10 28.52
N VAL A 17 -7.85 -15.19 27.22
CA VAL A 17 -8.69 -14.62 26.17
C VAL A 17 -9.96 -15.47 26.11
N LEU A 18 -11.09 -14.89 26.55
CA LEU A 18 -12.40 -15.50 26.40
C LEU A 18 -12.88 -15.28 24.97
N LYS A 19 -13.30 -16.35 24.29
CA LYS A 19 -14.01 -16.26 23.00
C LYS A 19 -15.37 -15.61 23.24
N ALA A 20 -15.72 -14.60 22.44
CA ALA A 20 -17.06 -14.05 22.39
C ALA A 20 -18.07 -15.12 21.96
N SER A 21 -19.30 -15.04 22.47
CA SER A 21 -20.35 -15.98 22.13
C SER A 21 -20.92 -15.69 20.73
N ASP A 22 -21.46 -16.69 20.05
CA ASP A 22 -21.99 -16.55 18.68
C ASP A 22 -23.16 -15.55 18.60
N GLU A 23 -23.84 -15.25 19.72
CA GLU A 23 -24.87 -14.20 19.80
C GLU A 23 -24.29 -12.79 19.79
N ASP A 24 -23.11 -12.58 20.39
CA ASP A 24 -22.39 -11.30 20.33
C ASP A 24 -21.89 -11.00 18.90
N ILE A 25 -21.55 -12.05 18.16
CA ILE A 25 -21.11 -12.00 16.75
C ILE A 25 -22.30 -11.69 15.82
N ALA A 26 -23.48 -12.23 16.12
CA ALA A 26 -24.70 -11.96 15.36
C ALA A 26 -25.22 -10.53 15.57
N ALA A 27 -25.07 -9.96 16.77
CA ALA A 27 -25.45 -8.57 17.07
C ALA A 27 -24.54 -7.54 16.38
N ALA A 28 -23.24 -7.85 16.21
CA ALA A 28 -22.27 -6.99 15.52
C ALA A 28 -22.52 -6.87 14.00
N SER A 29 -23.15 -7.87 13.38
CA SER A 29 -23.38 -7.92 11.93
C SER A 29 -24.45 -6.96 11.42
N ARG A 30 -25.20 -6.26 12.29
CA ARG A 30 -26.22 -5.26 11.91
C ARG A 30 -25.79 -3.80 12.06
N ARG A 31 -24.55 -3.54 12.46
CA ARG A 31 -23.97 -2.18 12.53
C ARG A 31 -22.61 -2.17 11.85
N ALA A 32 -22.61 -2.25 10.52
CA ALA A 32 -21.45 -1.87 9.74
C ALA A 32 -21.47 -0.35 9.54
N ILE A 33 -20.28 0.25 9.61
CA ILE A 33 -19.94 1.65 9.30
C ILE A 33 -20.16 2.65 10.46
N ASP A 34 -19.25 2.61 11.43
CA ASP A 34 -18.75 3.82 12.11
C ASP A 34 -17.28 3.55 12.49
N GLY A 35 -16.37 4.35 11.94
CA GLY A 35 -14.96 4.34 12.30
C GLY A 35 -14.76 5.07 13.62
N THR A 36 -14.81 4.32 14.73
CA THR A 36 -14.43 4.84 16.04
C THR A 36 -13.01 4.41 16.39
N LEU A 37 -12.19 5.39 16.77
CA LEU A 37 -10.90 5.20 17.42
C LEU A 37 -11.15 4.81 18.88
N ASP A 38 -10.33 3.92 19.43
CA ASP A 38 -10.36 3.70 20.89
C ASP A 38 -9.73 4.87 21.65
N ASP A 39 -9.89 4.88 22.99
CA ASP A 39 -9.35 5.91 23.89
C ASP A 39 -7.81 6.01 23.89
N THR A 40 -7.14 5.18 23.08
CA THR A 40 -5.68 5.22 22.84
C THR A 40 -5.30 5.68 21.44
N GLY A 41 -6.27 6.06 20.61
CA GLY A 41 -6.05 6.61 19.27
C GLY A 41 -5.71 5.58 18.19
N ARG A 42 -6.12 4.31 18.33
CA ARG A 42 -5.87 3.26 17.31
C ARG A 42 -7.10 2.93 16.46
N LEU A 43 -6.85 2.79 15.15
CA LEU A 43 -7.85 2.42 14.13
C LEU A 43 -8.00 0.89 14.08
N LEU A 44 -9.22 0.38 14.27
CA LEU A 44 -9.52 -1.05 14.18
C LEU A 44 -10.18 -1.39 12.84
N LEU A 45 -9.46 -2.08 11.96
CA LEU A 45 -9.99 -2.68 10.73
C LEU A 45 -9.96 -4.21 10.87
N PHE A 46 -11.12 -4.84 11.07
CA PHE A 46 -11.25 -6.30 10.99
C PHE A 46 -11.95 -6.69 9.70
N LEU A 47 -11.23 -7.43 8.84
CA LEU A 47 -11.83 -8.32 7.86
C LEU A 47 -11.08 -9.66 7.93
N SER A 48 -11.69 -10.67 8.54
CA SER A 48 -11.26 -12.05 8.37
C SER A 48 -12.12 -12.68 7.29
N GLY A 49 -11.49 -13.10 6.20
CA GLY A 49 -12.12 -13.96 5.19
C GLY A 49 -12.54 -15.29 5.81
N ALA A 50 -13.79 -15.66 5.60
CA ALA A 50 -14.30 -17.00 5.82
C ALA A 50 -15.06 -17.45 4.56
N GLY A 51 -14.43 -18.34 3.80
CA GLY A 51 -15.12 -19.20 2.85
C GLY A 51 -15.31 -20.57 3.48
N GLY A 52 -16.37 -20.73 4.27
CA GLY A 52 -16.83 -22.02 4.78
C GLY A 52 -17.60 -22.77 3.70
N GLY A 53 -16.93 -23.73 3.05
CA GLY A 53 -17.57 -24.74 2.21
C GLY A 53 -17.34 -26.12 2.82
N SER A 54 -18.37 -26.67 3.45
CA SER A 54 -18.42 -28.03 3.96
C SER A 54 -18.38 -29.06 2.82
N GLY A 55 -17.20 -29.31 2.29
CA GLY A 55 -16.93 -30.41 1.38
C GLY A 55 -15.69 -31.15 1.86
N LEU A 56 -15.86 -32.31 2.49
CA LEU A 56 -14.75 -33.22 2.79
C LEU A 56 -14.02 -33.55 1.46
N VAL A 57 -12.86 -32.95 1.21
CA VAL A 57 -11.99 -33.36 0.12
C VAL A 57 -11.38 -34.71 0.51
N ARG A 58 -12.08 -35.80 0.19
CA ARG A 58 -11.54 -37.16 0.33
C ARG A 58 -10.49 -37.39 -0.77
N CYS A 59 -9.22 -37.46 -0.38
CA CYS A 59 -8.11 -37.95 -1.23
C CYS A 59 -8.53 -39.32 -1.79
N GLY A 60 -8.53 -39.49 -3.12
CA GLY A 60 -8.87 -40.79 -3.72
C GLY A 60 -7.91 -41.90 -3.25
N PRO A 61 -8.28 -43.19 -3.36
CA PRO A 61 -7.46 -44.31 -2.87
C PRO A 61 -6.04 -44.36 -3.45
N THR A 62 -5.79 -43.76 -4.61
CA THR A 62 -4.49 -43.73 -5.31
C THR A 62 -3.57 -42.56 -4.94
N CYS A 63 -3.93 -41.79 -3.91
CA CYS A 63 -3.41 -40.46 -3.61
C CYS A 63 -2.28 -40.50 -2.55
N LYS A 64 -2.32 -41.48 -1.62
CA LYS A 64 -1.24 -41.72 -0.66
C LYS A 64 -0.15 -42.59 -1.28
N GLY A 65 1.08 -42.08 -1.34
CA GLY A 65 2.28 -42.87 -1.65
C GLY A 65 2.51 -43.19 -3.13
N ASN A 66 1.84 -42.49 -4.06
CA ASN A 66 2.06 -42.70 -5.49
C ASN A 66 3.10 -41.70 -6.04
N PRO A 67 4.33 -42.14 -6.40
CA PRO A 67 5.38 -41.27 -6.94
C PRO A 67 5.05 -40.69 -8.32
N ARG A 68 3.98 -41.14 -8.98
CA ARG A 68 3.53 -40.63 -10.30
C ARG A 68 2.50 -39.49 -10.23
N ARG A 69 2.18 -38.97 -9.04
CA ARG A 69 1.34 -37.76 -8.88
C ARG A 69 2.01 -36.73 -7.95
N PRO A 70 2.93 -35.91 -8.48
CA PRO A 70 3.64 -34.89 -7.70
C PRO A 70 2.72 -33.77 -7.16
N ASP A 71 1.50 -33.64 -7.70
CA ASP A 71 0.57 -32.53 -7.40
C ASP A 71 -0.38 -32.85 -6.22
N CYS A 72 -0.19 -33.98 -5.56
CA CYS A 72 -1.03 -34.43 -4.45
C CYS A 72 -0.75 -33.65 -3.15
N VAL A 73 -1.54 -32.61 -2.90
CA VAL A 73 -1.44 -31.74 -1.71
C VAL A 73 -2.20 -32.25 -0.48
N CYS A 74 -2.95 -33.34 -0.60
CA CYS A 74 -3.75 -33.90 0.50
C CYS A 74 -2.89 -34.40 1.68
N GLY A 75 -1.60 -34.64 1.44
CA GLY A 75 -0.62 -34.96 2.46
C GLY A 75 -0.06 -33.74 3.19
N LEU A 76 -0.49 -32.51 2.87
CA LEU A 76 -0.03 -31.25 3.49
C LEU A 76 -0.95 -30.80 4.63
N VAL A 77 -2.26 -30.99 4.50
CA VAL A 77 -3.26 -30.60 5.51
C VAL A 77 -3.52 -31.76 6.48
N PRO A 78 -3.28 -31.61 7.79
CA PRO A 78 -3.64 -32.64 8.77
C PRO A 78 -5.18 -32.78 8.86
N PRO A 79 -5.72 -33.98 9.12
CA PRO A 79 -7.16 -34.18 9.36
C PRO A 79 -7.74 -33.24 10.42
N GLU A 80 -9.02 -32.90 10.32
CA GLU A 80 -9.74 -32.11 11.33
C GLU A 80 -9.55 -32.70 12.74
N GLY A 81 -9.22 -31.84 13.70
CA GLY A 81 -8.92 -32.24 15.09
C GLY A 81 -7.51 -32.80 15.31
N SER A 82 -6.66 -32.90 14.28
CA SER A 82 -5.27 -33.32 14.40
C SER A 82 -4.30 -32.18 14.07
N PHE A 83 -3.14 -32.17 14.74
CA PHE A 83 -2.05 -31.23 14.47
C PHE A 83 -0.76 -32.01 14.20
N ARG A 84 0.10 -31.50 13.31
CA ARG A 84 1.42 -32.09 13.10
C ARG A 84 2.32 -31.77 14.29
N LYS A 85 2.79 -32.80 15.00
CA LYS A 85 3.78 -32.65 16.09
C LYS A 85 5.17 -32.20 15.60
N LYS A 86 5.49 -32.38 14.32
CA LYS A 86 6.72 -31.92 13.66
C LYS A 86 6.35 -31.23 12.35
N GLY A 87 7.02 -30.11 12.03
CA GLY A 87 6.82 -29.42 10.75
C GLY A 87 6.99 -30.39 9.57
N LEU A 88 6.23 -30.18 8.49
CA LEU A 88 6.21 -31.04 7.30
C LEU A 88 7.62 -31.34 6.78
N TRP A 89 8.48 -30.33 6.78
CA TRP A 89 9.86 -30.39 6.29
C TRP A 89 10.89 -30.68 7.38
N ARG A 90 10.47 -30.99 8.61
CA ARG A 90 11.38 -31.10 9.77
C ARG A 90 12.14 -32.43 9.80
N LYS A 91 11.64 -33.46 9.12
CA LYS A 91 12.32 -34.77 9.02
C LYS A 91 13.40 -34.77 7.95
N ASP A 92 13.19 -34.00 6.89
CA ASP A 92 14.08 -33.92 5.73
C ASP A 92 14.73 -32.53 5.63
N ALA A 93 14.77 -31.77 6.74
CA ALA A 93 15.23 -30.38 6.74
C ALA A 93 16.66 -30.28 6.22
N ASP A 94 17.54 -31.19 6.67
CA ASP A 94 18.94 -31.21 6.27
C ASP A 94 19.08 -31.56 4.78
N ALA A 95 18.36 -32.58 4.30
CA ALA A 95 18.34 -32.94 2.88
C ALA A 95 17.71 -31.84 2.00
N LEU A 96 16.71 -31.11 2.50
CA LEU A 96 16.09 -29.99 1.79
C LEU A 96 17.06 -28.81 1.72
N LEU A 97 17.73 -28.48 2.82
CA LEU A 97 18.71 -27.39 2.90
C LEU A 97 19.94 -27.68 2.04
N GLU A 98 20.41 -28.93 2.00
CA GLU A 98 21.50 -29.36 1.11
C GLU A 98 21.14 -29.16 -0.38
N ASN A 99 19.87 -29.38 -0.75
CA ASN A 99 19.41 -29.22 -2.14
C ASN A 99 18.99 -27.80 -2.53
N LEU A 100 18.64 -26.94 -1.56
CA LEU A 100 18.22 -25.55 -1.81
C LEU A 100 19.39 -24.60 -2.11
N GLY A 101 20.63 -25.09 -1.98
CA GLY A 101 21.83 -24.32 -2.27
C GLY A 101 22.18 -23.30 -1.18
N ARG A 102 22.93 -22.26 -1.55
CA ARG A 102 23.33 -21.20 -0.60
C ARG A 102 22.14 -20.35 -0.20
N ASP A 103 22.13 -19.89 1.04
CA ASP A 103 21.13 -18.95 1.53
C ASP A 103 21.05 -17.72 0.59
N PRO A 104 19.88 -17.43 0.01
CA PRO A 104 19.65 -16.23 -0.79
C PRO A 104 20.11 -14.93 -0.09
N ALA A 105 20.12 -14.90 1.25
CA ALA A 105 20.62 -13.79 2.07
C ALA A 105 22.10 -13.48 1.83
N ASP A 106 22.90 -14.49 1.52
CA ASP A 106 24.35 -14.38 1.32
C ASP A 106 24.73 -14.08 -0.14
N LEU A 107 23.74 -14.04 -1.04
CA LEU A 107 24.00 -13.80 -2.45
C LEU A 107 24.49 -12.36 -2.68
N LYS A 108 25.63 -12.27 -3.35
CA LYS A 108 26.21 -11.01 -3.81
C LYS A 108 25.73 -10.66 -5.21
N ARG A 109 25.73 -9.37 -5.50
CA ARG A 109 25.47 -8.85 -6.84
C ARG A 109 26.64 -9.18 -7.76
N LEU A 110 26.30 -9.70 -8.94
CA LEU A 110 27.28 -9.96 -10.00
C LEU A 110 27.76 -8.66 -10.65
N ALA A 111 26.84 -7.68 -10.81
CA ALA A 111 27.13 -6.38 -11.37
C ALA A 111 26.29 -5.29 -10.68
N ARG A 112 26.79 -4.05 -10.70
CA ARG A 112 26.12 -2.86 -10.12
C ARG A 112 25.36 -2.02 -11.16
N THR A 113 25.08 -2.60 -12.33
CA THR A 113 24.39 -1.93 -13.46
C THR A 113 22.89 -1.72 -13.22
N HIS A 114 22.26 -2.54 -12.38
CA HIS A 114 20.84 -2.46 -12.01
C HIS A 114 20.72 -2.37 -10.49
N PRO A 115 19.71 -1.69 -9.91
CA PRO A 115 19.54 -1.62 -8.46
C PRO A 115 19.43 -3.00 -7.81
N ALA A 116 19.81 -3.09 -6.53
CA ALA A 116 19.51 -4.27 -5.74
C ALA A 116 17.99 -4.45 -5.59
N GLY A 117 17.54 -5.68 -5.32
CA GLY A 117 16.17 -5.93 -4.88
C GLY A 117 15.89 -5.34 -3.50
N LEU A 118 14.66 -5.49 -3.01
CA LEU A 118 14.28 -5.13 -1.65
C LEU A 118 13.77 -6.36 -0.92
N LYS A 119 14.22 -6.55 0.32
CA LYS A 119 13.70 -7.60 1.19
C LYS A 119 12.24 -7.32 1.50
N ASN A 120 11.38 -8.33 1.39
CA ASN A 120 10.01 -8.24 1.88
C ASN A 120 10.00 -8.43 3.40
N LEU A 121 9.34 -7.54 4.14
CA LEU A 121 9.25 -7.56 5.60
C LEU A 121 7.99 -8.30 6.10
N GLY A 122 7.26 -8.95 5.19
CA GLY A 122 6.00 -9.65 5.45
C GLY A 122 5.04 -9.40 4.30
N ASN A 123 4.25 -8.33 4.42
CA ASN A 123 3.29 -7.88 3.42
C ASN A 123 3.69 -6.54 2.77
N THR A 124 4.99 -6.23 2.69
CA THR A 124 5.51 -4.92 2.24
C THR A 124 5.89 -4.87 0.76
N CYS A 125 5.30 -5.73 -0.08
CA CYS A 125 5.56 -5.71 -1.52
C CYS A 125 5.13 -4.38 -2.18
N TYR A 126 4.07 -3.74 -1.66
CA TYR A 126 3.61 -2.42 -2.11
C TYR A 126 4.67 -1.34 -1.89
N VAL A 127 5.32 -1.34 -0.71
CA VAL A 127 6.46 -0.46 -0.40
C VAL A 127 7.61 -0.71 -1.37
N ASN A 128 7.97 -1.98 -1.55
CA ASN A 128 9.09 -2.37 -2.39
C ASN A 128 8.90 -1.94 -3.86
N ALA A 129 7.69 -2.13 -4.40
CA ALA A 129 7.37 -1.72 -5.77
C ALA A 129 7.47 -0.20 -5.94
N VAL A 130 6.87 0.58 -5.05
CA VAL A 130 6.90 2.04 -5.09
C VAL A 130 8.32 2.58 -4.98
N LEU A 131 9.12 2.07 -4.03
CA LEU A 131 10.50 2.52 -3.84
C LEU A 131 11.37 2.21 -5.07
N GLN A 132 11.19 1.06 -5.72
CA GLN A 132 11.92 0.75 -6.96
C GLN A 132 11.53 1.68 -8.11
N CYS A 133 10.24 1.98 -8.27
CA CYS A 133 9.75 2.94 -9.27
C CYS A 133 10.34 4.34 -9.04
N LEU A 134 10.33 4.83 -7.80
CA LEU A 134 10.90 6.14 -7.46
C LEU A 134 12.43 6.15 -7.60
N PHE A 135 13.12 5.07 -7.23
CA PHE A 135 14.57 4.94 -7.38
C PHE A 135 15.01 4.98 -8.86
N ALA A 136 14.17 4.47 -9.76
CA ALA A 136 14.44 4.49 -11.20
C ALA A 136 14.46 5.92 -11.78
N ILE A 137 13.89 6.91 -11.09
CA ILE A 137 13.88 8.32 -11.49
C ILE A 137 15.19 8.98 -11.06
N PRO A 138 16.13 9.31 -11.98
CA PRO A 138 17.46 9.78 -11.59
C PRO A 138 17.44 11.12 -10.83
N THR A 139 16.53 12.02 -11.20
CA THR A 139 16.40 13.32 -10.53
C THR A 139 15.84 13.18 -9.11
N PHE A 140 14.89 12.26 -8.90
CA PHE A 140 14.35 11.94 -7.58
C PHE A 140 15.44 11.34 -6.69
N ARG A 141 16.18 10.36 -7.22
CA ARG A 141 17.32 9.76 -6.52
C ARG A 141 18.38 10.81 -6.14
N ALA A 142 18.70 11.73 -7.05
CA ALA A 142 19.63 12.82 -6.76
C ALA A 142 19.10 13.80 -5.70
N ALA A 143 17.79 14.04 -5.64
CA ALA A 143 17.16 14.83 -4.58
C ALA A 143 17.20 14.10 -3.23
N VAL A 144 16.94 12.79 -3.21
CA VAL A 144 17.06 11.95 -2.01
C VAL A 144 18.50 11.95 -1.47
N TYR A 145 19.53 11.90 -2.32
CA TYR A 145 20.92 11.99 -1.84
C TYR A 145 21.31 13.35 -1.27
N ARG A 146 20.60 14.40 -1.68
CA ARG A 146 20.75 15.76 -1.15
C ARG A 146 19.89 16.01 0.09
N LEU A 147 19.10 15.03 0.56
CA LEU A 147 18.61 15.03 1.94
C LEU A 147 19.83 15.14 2.86
N GLY A 148 20.02 16.33 3.45
CA GLY A 148 21.11 16.56 4.38
C GLY A 148 21.05 15.56 5.53
N PRO A 149 22.19 15.18 6.14
CA PRO A 149 22.11 14.63 7.48
C PRO A 149 21.36 15.66 8.33
N GLY A 150 20.27 15.28 9.00
CA GLY A 150 19.63 16.19 9.95
C GLY A 150 20.72 16.71 10.89
N ASP A 151 20.81 18.03 11.08
CA ASP A 151 21.86 18.63 11.88
C ASP A 151 21.89 17.94 13.25
N THR A 152 22.91 17.11 13.49
CA THR A 152 23.12 16.43 14.77
C THR A 152 23.61 17.38 15.86
N ASN A 153 23.67 18.69 15.57
CA ASN A 153 24.17 19.71 16.48
C ASN A 153 23.09 20.40 17.32
N ASP A 154 21.82 20.20 17.00
CA ASP A 154 20.73 20.62 17.90
C ASP A 154 20.43 19.48 18.86
N GLY A 155 21.31 19.33 19.86
CA GLY A 155 20.93 18.64 21.08
C GLY A 155 19.60 19.24 21.56
N HIS A 156 18.56 18.40 21.65
CA HIS A 156 17.24 18.65 22.24
C HIS A 156 15.98 18.61 21.35
N THR A 157 16.02 18.21 20.07
CA THR A 157 14.76 17.85 19.37
C THR A 157 14.62 16.34 19.18
N ASN A 158 13.74 15.72 19.99
CA ASN A 158 13.26 14.35 19.82
C ASN A 158 12.34 14.22 18.59
N ASP A 159 12.76 14.74 17.44
CA ASP A 159 11.92 14.76 16.24
C ASP A 159 12.21 13.50 15.42
N GLY A 160 11.36 12.48 15.57
CA GLY A 160 11.47 11.19 14.85
C GLY A 160 11.64 11.34 13.33
N HIS A 161 11.18 12.45 12.75
CA HIS A 161 11.32 12.80 11.33
C HIS A 161 12.76 13.02 10.84
N ALA A 162 13.74 13.24 11.74
CA ALA A 162 15.16 13.35 11.35
C ALA A 162 15.73 12.02 10.88
N ASN A 163 15.18 10.93 11.41
CA ASN A 163 15.59 9.59 11.08
C ASN A 163 15.08 9.18 9.69
N ASP A 164 13.82 9.45 9.37
CA ASP A 164 13.17 9.00 8.14
C ASP A 164 13.89 9.36 6.83
N GLY A 165 14.25 10.64 6.66
CA GLY A 165 14.98 11.10 5.47
C GLY A 165 16.38 10.48 5.39
N HIS A 166 17.03 10.31 6.54
CA HIS A 166 18.30 9.60 6.65
C HIS A 166 18.17 8.12 6.26
N GLU A 167 17.12 7.44 6.74
CA GLU A 167 16.85 6.04 6.48
C GLU A 167 16.51 5.80 5.00
N LEU A 168 15.73 6.68 4.37
CA LEU A 168 15.45 6.65 2.94
C LEU A 168 16.73 6.83 2.12
N ARG A 169 17.56 7.82 2.46
CA ARG A 169 18.84 8.07 1.80
C ARG A 169 19.78 6.87 1.93
N ARG A 170 19.87 6.27 3.12
CA ARG A 170 20.70 5.08 3.37
C ARG A 170 20.19 3.88 2.57
N LEU A 171 18.88 3.70 2.48
CA LEU A 171 18.26 2.65 1.67
C LEU A 171 18.59 2.85 0.18
N PHE A 172 18.45 4.07 -0.34
CA PHE A 172 18.79 4.41 -1.73
C PHE A 172 20.29 4.23 -2.03
N ALA A 173 21.16 4.55 -1.08
CA ALA A 173 22.59 4.28 -1.21
C ALA A 173 22.86 2.77 -1.24
N SER A 174 22.12 1.98 -0.45
CA SER A 174 22.22 0.51 -0.46
C SER A 174 21.71 -0.10 -1.76
N LEU A 175 20.64 0.44 -2.35
CA LEU A 175 20.12 0.02 -3.65
C LEU A 175 21.13 0.27 -4.77
N GLN A 176 21.75 1.45 -4.80
CA GLN A 176 22.74 1.81 -5.82
C GLN A 176 24.07 1.09 -5.62
N CYS A 177 24.61 1.17 -4.40
CA CYS A 177 25.98 0.82 -4.09
C CYS A 177 26.15 -0.49 -3.31
N GLY A 178 25.08 -1.06 -2.73
CA GLY A 178 25.19 -2.28 -1.93
C GLY A 178 25.70 -3.48 -2.73
N GLY A 179 26.57 -4.28 -2.12
CA GLY A 179 27.12 -5.51 -2.72
C GLY A 179 26.20 -6.74 -2.61
N ARG A 180 25.16 -6.68 -1.78
CA ARG A 180 24.15 -7.73 -1.60
C ARG A 180 23.10 -7.67 -2.71
N ARG A 181 22.47 -8.79 -3.04
CA ARG A 181 21.39 -8.86 -4.07
C ARG A 181 20.15 -8.07 -3.70
N PHE A 182 19.94 -7.78 -2.42
CA PHE A 182 18.87 -6.92 -1.93
C PHE A 182 19.37 -5.93 -0.89
N ALA A 183 18.64 -4.84 -0.72
CA ALA A 183 18.71 -3.95 0.42
C ALA A 183 17.60 -4.27 1.43
N ASP A 184 17.86 -4.05 2.71
CA ASP A 184 16.89 -4.27 3.78
C ASP A 184 16.17 -2.95 4.11
N PRO A 185 14.86 -2.81 3.83
CA PRO A 185 14.11 -1.61 4.12
C PRO A 185 13.61 -1.51 5.57
N ALA A 186 13.90 -2.49 6.45
CA ALA A 186 13.35 -2.57 7.81
C ALA A 186 13.42 -1.25 8.56
N ARG A 187 14.60 -0.64 8.65
CA ARG A 187 14.76 0.60 9.42
C ARG A 187 14.02 1.81 8.81
N PHE A 188 13.80 1.83 7.49
CA PHE A 188 12.97 2.85 6.84
C PHE A 188 11.47 2.60 7.10
N ALA A 189 11.05 1.33 7.09
CA ALA A 189 9.69 0.97 7.46
C ALA A 189 9.41 1.30 8.95
N ASP A 190 10.36 1.01 9.83
CA ASP A 190 10.28 1.33 11.26
C ASP A 190 10.23 2.85 11.50
N SER A 191 11.03 3.62 10.76
CA SER A 191 11.07 5.08 10.92
C SER A 191 9.73 5.72 10.54
N LEU A 192 9.10 5.22 9.47
CA LEU A 192 7.75 5.60 9.05
C LEU A 192 6.62 4.92 9.86
N ALA A 193 6.95 4.10 10.87
CA ALA A 193 6.00 3.30 11.65
C ALA A 193 5.02 2.48 10.79
N LEU A 194 5.50 1.90 9.67
CA LEU A 194 4.66 1.13 8.76
C LEU A 194 4.20 -0.19 9.39
N GLU A 195 2.91 -0.50 9.21
CA GLU A 195 2.41 -1.84 9.54
C GLU A 195 2.85 -2.83 8.45
N THR A 196 3.77 -3.73 8.80
CA THR A 196 4.36 -4.70 7.87
C THR A 196 3.58 -6.02 7.79
N GLY A 197 2.60 -6.21 8.68
CA GLY A 197 1.77 -7.40 8.78
C GLY A 197 0.55 -7.41 7.86
N THR A 198 0.18 -6.27 7.28
CA THR A 198 -1.03 -6.12 6.44
C THR A 198 -0.66 -5.72 5.01
N GLN A 199 -1.43 -6.22 4.04
CA GLN A 199 -1.30 -5.75 2.65
C GLN A 199 -2.03 -4.42 2.52
N GLN A 200 -1.45 -3.50 1.75
CA GLN A 200 -1.94 -2.14 1.54
C GLN A 200 -1.90 -1.79 0.05
N ASP A 201 -2.64 -0.74 -0.34
CA ASP A 201 -2.57 -0.20 -1.70
C ASP A 201 -1.25 0.55 -1.91
N GLY A 202 -0.51 0.19 -2.96
CA GLY A 202 0.73 0.86 -3.33
C GLY A 202 0.52 2.31 -3.78
N GLN A 203 -0.63 2.64 -4.37
CA GLN A 203 -0.93 4.01 -4.75
C GLN A 203 -1.16 4.89 -3.51
N GLU A 204 -1.90 4.40 -2.53
CA GLU A 204 -2.09 5.12 -1.26
C GLU A 204 -0.73 5.36 -0.57
N PHE A 205 0.11 4.33 -0.52
CA PHE A 205 1.47 4.48 0.02
C PHE A 205 2.30 5.52 -0.75
N LEU A 206 2.24 5.54 -2.08
CA LEU A 206 2.94 6.54 -2.90
C LEU A 206 2.46 7.95 -2.55
N LYS A 207 1.14 8.17 -2.46
CA LYS A 207 0.56 9.48 -2.13
C LYS A 207 0.98 9.96 -0.75
N LEU A 208 0.91 9.09 0.25
CA LEU A 208 1.37 9.40 1.61
C LEU A 208 2.87 9.70 1.63
N LEU A 209 3.68 8.91 0.93
CA LEU A 209 5.12 9.13 0.86
C LEU A 209 5.46 10.47 0.18
N LEU A 210 4.81 10.82 -0.93
CA LEU A 210 5.04 12.12 -1.59
C LEU A 210 4.62 13.29 -0.70
N THR A 211 3.47 13.18 -0.02
CA THR A 211 2.98 14.19 0.93
C THR A 211 3.94 14.36 2.12
N TYR A 212 4.43 13.23 2.64
CA TYR A 212 5.44 13.22 3.70
C TYR A 212 6.74 13.89 3.23
N LEU A 213 7.24 13.53 2.05
CA LEU A 213 8.44 14.11 1.48
C LEU A 213 8.28 15.61 1.24
N GLU A 214 7.11 16.10 0.83
CA GLU A 214 6.82 17.53 0.70
C GLU A 214 6.91 18.29 2.02
N ARG A 215 6.42 17.70 3.11
CA ARG A 215 6.52 18.29 4.43
C ARG A 215 7.98 18.36 4.90
N VAL A 216 8.68 17.22 4.85
CA VAL A 216 10.09 17.16 5.26
C VAL A 216 10.98 18.02 4.36
N ALA A 217 10.65 18.10 3.08
CA ALA A 217 11.28 19.00 2.13
C ALA A 217 11.16 20.46 2.54
N GLY A 218 9.96 20.92 2.87
CA GLY A 218 9.70 22.30 3.27
C GLY A 218 10.44 22.69 4.56
N GLU A 219 10.61 21.74 5.48
CA GLU A 219 11.27 21.95 6.77
C GLU A 219 12.80 21.77 6.70
N ARG A 220 13.32 20.87 5.84
CA ARG A 220 14.70 20.35 5.92
C ARG A 220 15.43 20.10 4.60
N TRP A 221 14.75 20.02 3.44
CA TRP A 221 15.45 20.21 2.16
C TRP A 221 15.82 21.68 2.10
N GLY A 222 17.11 21.99 2.22
CA GLY A 222 17.62 23.35 2.41
C GLY A 222 16.96 24.42 1.53
N ARG A 223 16.99 25.66 2.01
CA ARG A 223 16.47 26.85 1.31
C ARG A 223 16.82 26.79 -0.19
N GLY A 224 15.81 26.74 -1.07
CA GLY A 224 16.02 26.80 -2.52
C GLY A 224 15.21 25.79 -3.33
N LYS A 225 15.78 25.32 -4.43
CA LYS A 225 15.09 24.55 -5.49
C LYS A 225 14.66 23.14 -5.08
N ASP A 226 15.28 22.57 -4.05
CA ASP A 226 14.97 21.22 -3.60
C ASP A 226 13.74 21.18 -2.68
N ALA A 227 13.50 22.19 -1.84
CA ALA A 227 12.33 22.27 -0.95
C ALA A 227 10.97 22.12 -1.67
N THR A 228 10.94 22.42 -2.97
CA THR A 228 9.74 22.31 -3.82
C THR A 228 9.86 21.19 -4.85
N PHE A 229 10.79 20.24 -4.68
CA PHE A 229 11.08 19.24 -5.70
C PHE A 229 9.87 18.37 -6.02
N VAL A 230 9.13 17.89 -5.01
CA VAL A 230 7.94 17.06 -5.26
C VAL A 230 6.87 17.87 -5.98
N GLN A 231 6.58 19.11 -5.53
CA GLN A 231 5.64 20.01 -6.21
C GLN A 231 6.09 20.36 -7.63
N THR A 232 7.40 20.48 -7.87
CA THR A 232 7.92 20.83 -9.20
C THR A 232 7.82 19.66 -10.16
N HIS A 233 7.98 18.43 -9.67
CA HIS A 233 8.14 17.25 -10.52
C HIS A 233 6.89 16.37 -10.63
N PHE A 234 6.04 16.33 -9.60
CA PHE A 234 4.90 15.40 -9.52
C PHE A 234 3.53 16.10 -9.44
N ARG A 235 3.49 17.42 -9.20
CA ARG A 235 2.23 18.18 -9.09
C ARG A 235 1.76 18.72 -10.44
N GLY A 236 0.59 18.28 -10.87
CA GLY A 236 -0.21 18.90 -11.91
C GLY A 236 -1.29 19.81 -11.34
N GLU A 237 -1.97 20.55 -12.23
CA GLU A 237 -3.13 21.38 -11.90
C GLU A 237 -4.28 21.03 -12.83
N SER A 238 -5.47 20.87 -12.27
CA SER A 238 -6.70 20.59 -13.01
C SER A 238 -7.88 21.37 -12.43
N SER A 239 -8.98 21.50 -13.16
CA SER A 239 -10.25 21.97 -12.59
C SER A 239 -11.42 21.16 -13.10
N TYR A 240 -12.48 21.10 -12.30
CA TYR A 240 -13.78 20.61 -12.74
C TYR A 240 -14.56 21.76 -13.35
N ALA A 241 -14.64 21.78 -14.68
CA ALA A 241 -15.44 22.74 -15.42
C ALA A 241 -16.90 22.28 -15.46
N THR A 242 -17.76 22.91 -14.67
CA THR A 242 -19.19 22.63 -14.62
C THR A 242 -19.97 23.77 -15.27
N THR A 243 -20.75 23.46 -16.30
CA THR A 243 -21.60 24.43 -17.03
C THR A 243 -23.07 24.10 -16.79
N CYS A 244 -23.82 25.07 -16.25
CA CYS A 244 -25.26 24.95 -16.06
C CYS A 244 -25.98 24.92 -17.43
N GLN A 245 -26.82 23.91 -17.68
CA GLN A 245 -27.56 23.82 -18.94
C GLN A 245 -28.78 24.75 -19.00
N ARG A 246 -29.23 25.29 -17.86
CA ARG A 246 -30.36 26.24 -17.81
C ARG A 246 -29.96 27.68 -18.15
N CYS A 247 -28.87 28.18 -17.57
CA CYS A 247 -28.42 29.57 -17.78
C CYS A 247 -27.12 29.71 -18.59
N GLY A 248 -26.48 28.60 -18.98
CA GLY A 248 -25.24 28.58 -19.76
C GLY A 248 -23.98 29.05 -19.01
N ARG A 249 -24.10 29.45 -17.75
CA ARG A 249 -22.96 29.95 -16.96
C ARG A 249 -22.13 28.80 -16.39
N ALA A 250 -20.81 28.97 -16.43
CA ALA A 250 -19.88 28.11 -15.73
C ALA A 250 -19.92 28.38 -14.21
N SER A 251 -19.71 27.34 -13.41
CA SER A 251 -19.60 27.45 -11.96
C SER A 251 -18.38 28.29 -11.55
N ALA A 252 -18.45 28.97 -10.40
CA ALA A 252 -17.29 29.69 -9.86
C ALA A 252 -16.07 28.77 -9.69
N ALA A 253 -16.30 27.53 -9.23
CA ALA A 253 -15.28 26.49 -9.07
C ALA A 253 -14.57 26.11 -10.38
N SER A 254 -15.18 26.33 -11.55
CA SER A 254 -14.57 26.04 -12.85
C SER A 254 -13.28 26.84 -13.09
N LYS A 255 -13.12 27.99 -12.42
CA LYS A 255 -11.94 28.85 -12.47
C LYS A 255 -10.85 28.47 -11.47
N ASN A 256 -11.19 27.66 -10.47
CA ASN A 256 -10.26 27.30 -9.39
C ASN A 256 -9.49 26.05 -9.81
N ALA A 257 -8.21 26.23 -10.13
CA ALA A 257 -7.31 25.10 -10.33
C ALA A 257 -7.01 24.44 -8.99
N THR A 258 -7.08 23.11 -8.97
CA THR A 258 -6.71 22.24 -7.85
C THR A 258 -5.54 21.37 -8.24
N ASP A 259 -4.63 21.16 -7.29
CA ASP A 259 -3.46 20.32 -7.48
C ASP A 259 -3.84 18.84 -7.58
N PHE A 260 -3.11 18.10 -8.42
CA PHE A 260 -3.18 16.64 -8.47
C PHE A 260 -1.78 16.04 -8.55
N TYR A 261 -1.61 14.85 -7.97
CA TYR A 261 -0.35 14.08 -8.01
C TYR A 261 -0.48 12.78 -8.81
N GLU A 262 -1.69 12.50 -9.26
CA GLU A 262 -2.06 11.33 -10.04
C GLU A 262 -3.29 11.61 -10.89
N VAL A 263 -3.42 10.84 -11.96
CA VAL A 263 -4.59 10.82 -12.83
C VAL A 263 -5.24 9.45 -12.70
N GLU A 264 -6.45 9.44 -12.15
CA GLU A 264 -7.22 8.24 -11.92
C GLU A 264 -7.99 7.85 -13.19
N LEU A 265 -7.61 6.74 -13.79
CA LEU A 265 -8.14 6.27 -15.06
C LEU A 265 -9.00 5.02 -14.87
N CYS A 266 -10.23 5.10 -15.32
CA CYS A 266 -11.10 3.93 -15.41
C CYS A 266 -10.55 2.94 -16.45
N VAL A 267 -10.38 1.69 -16.04
CA VAL A 267 -10.06 0.57 -16.92
C VAL A 267 -11.34 -0.24 -17.05
N GLY A 268 -12.04 -0.05 -18.16
CA GLY A 268 -13.34 -0.69 -18.38
C GLY A 268 -13.70 -0.67 -19.86
N ALA A 269 -14.75 -1.42 -20.19
CA ALA A 269 -15.36 -1.32 -21.49
C ALA A 269 -16.37 -0.17 -21.49
N THR A 270 -16.36 0.61 -22.57
CA THR A 270 -17.48 1.52 -22.84
C THR A 270 -18.67 0.68 -23.30
N VAL A 271 -19.79 0.75 -22.57
CA VAL A 271 -21.08 0.20 -23.03
C VAL A 271 -21.70 1.23 -23.97
N GLY A 272 -21.24 1.25 -25.21
CA GLY A 272 -21.99 1.84 -26.32
C GLY A 272 -23.08 0.85 -26.73
N GLY A 273 -24.26 1.32 -27.11
CA GLY A 273 -25.48 0.51 -27.33
C GLY A 273 -25.42 -0.63 -28.37
N ILE A 274 -24.24 -1.00 -28.87
CA ILE A 274 -24.00 -2.11 -29.80
C ILE A 274 -22.70 -2.88 -29.43
N GLY A 275 -22.32 -2.97 -28.15
CA GLY A 275 -21.31 -3.92 -27.68
C GLY A 275 -20.33 -3.41 -26.62
N ILE A 276 -19.64 -4.35 -25.99
CA ILE A 276 -18.57 -4.13 -25.03
C ILE A 276 -17.30 -3.78 -25.81
N THR A 277 -16.95 -2.50 -25.92
CA THR A 277 -15.64 -2.09 -26.45
C THR A 277 -14.68 -1.99 -25.28
N LEU A 278 -13.77 -2.95 -25.13
CA LEU A 278 -12.64 -2.82 -24.20
C LEU A 278 -11.91 -1.53 -24.58
N ASN A 279 -11.71 -0.61 -23.62
CA ASN A 279 -10.76 0.49 -23.83
C ASN A 279 -9.41 -0.15 -24.21
N GLY A 280 -8.99 0.04 -25.46
CA GLY A 280 -7.90 -0.70 -26.09
C GLY A 280 -6.52 -0.23 -25.65
N GLY A 281 -6.45 0.93 -24.97
CA GLY A 281 -5.20 1.42 -24.38
C GLY A 281 -5.37 2.66 -23.49
N LEU A 282 -4.24 3.16 -22.98
CA LEU A 282 -4.15 4.32 -22.09
C LEU A 282 -4.87 5.56 -22.66
N MET A 283 -4.77 5.77 -23.98
CA MET A 283 -5.40 6.90 -24.65
C MET A 283 -6.92 6.86 -24.57
N ASP A 284 -7.54 5.68 -24.60
CA ASP A 284 -9.00 5.57 -24.51
C ASP A 284 -9.47 5.91 -23.10
N SER A 285 -8.78 5.38 -22.08
CA SER A 285 -9.04 5.76 -20.69
C SER A 285 -8.83 7.26 -20.43
N LEU A 286 -7.83 7.88 -21.06
CA LEU A 286 -7.61 9.33 -20.98
C LEU A 286 -8.71 10.13 -21.67
N ARG A 287 -9.14 9.71 -22.86
CA ARG A 287 -10.28 10.36 -23.54
C ARG A 287 -11.55 10.27 -22.70
N GLN A 288 -11.79 9.12 -22.07
CA GLN A 288 -12.91 8.95 -21.15
C GLN A 288 -12.78 9.83 -19.91
N TYR A 289 -11.58 9.92 -19.31
CA TYR A 289 -11.32 10.78 -18.16
C TYR A 289 -11.57 12.27 -18.46
N LEU A 290 -11.26 12.71 -19.68
CA LEU A 290 -11.45 14.09 -20.14
C LEU A 290 -12.82 14.34 -20.79
N ALA A 291 -13.65 13.30 -20.93
CA ALA A 291 -14.96 13.42 -21.54
C ALA A 291 -15.91 14.24 -20.66
N GLU A 292 -16.87 14.88 -21.31
CA GLU A 292 -17.98 15.54 -20.62
C GLU A 292 -18.90 14.49 -19.99
N GLU A 293 -19.19 14.66 -18.71
CA GLU A 293 -20.21 13.90 -17.99
C GLU A 293 -21.46 14.78 -17.78
N ARG A 294 -22.63 14.16 -17.85
CA ARG A 294 -23.92 14.83 -17.63
C ARG A 294 -24.37 14.62 -16.19
N LEU A 295 -24.62 15.74 -15.50
CA LEU A 295 -25.13 15.79 -14.14
C LEU A 295 -26.64 15.92 -14.19
N GLU A 296 -27.36 14.80 -14.17
CA GLU A 296 -28.81 14.70 -14.32
C GLU A 296 -29.45 13.85 -13.20
N GLY A 297 -30.78 13.88 -13.09
CA GLY A 297 -31.52 13.09 -12.10
C GLY A 297 -31.12 13.43 -10.66
N ASP A 298 -30.70 12.43 -9.90
CA ASP A 298 -30.25 12.60 -8.51
C ASP A 298 -28.91 13.34 -8.40
N ASN A 299 -28.13 13.37 -9.48
CA ASN A 299 -26.80 14.00 -9.55
C ASN A 299 -26.84 15.46 -10.06
N LYS A 300 -28.02 16.10 -10.11
CA LYS A 300 -28.18 17.50 -10.55
C LYS A 300 -27.26 18.46 -9.78
N TYR A 301 -26.66 19.39 -10.51
CA TYR A 301 -25.81 20.45 -9.97
C TYR A 301 -26.66 21.59 -9.38
N HIS A 302 -26.27 22.11 -8.21
CA HIS A 302 -26.88 23.33 -7.66
C HIS A 302 -26.22 24.58 -8.25
N CYS A 303 -26.94 25.30 -9.12
CA CYS A 303 -26.42 26.48 -9.77
C CYS A 303 -26.67 27.73 -8.92
N GLU A 304 -25.61 28.38 -8.44
CA GLU A 304 -25.66 29.61 -7.63
C GLU A 304 -26.36 30.79 -8.34
N PHE A 305 -26.34 30.82 -9.68
CA PHE A 305 -26.98 31.89 -10.45
C PHE A 305 -28.46 31.64 -10.75
N CYS A 306 -28.89 30.37 -10.77
CA CYS A 306 -30.30 30.00 -10.93
C CYS A 306 -30.98 29.76 -9.59
N ASP A 307 -30.19 29.65 -8.52
CA ASP A 307 -30.58 29.26 -7.18
C ASP A 307 -31.45 27.99 -7.17
N ALA A 308 -31.03 26.98 -7.93
CA ALA A 308 -31.79 25.75 -8.14
C ALA A 308 -30.90 24.57 -8.53
N LYS A 309 -31.37 23.34 -8.24
CA LYS A 309 -30.82 22.11 -8.81
C LYS A 309 -31.21 21.99 -10.28
N VAL A 310 -30.22 21.91 -11.15
CA VAL A 310 -30.37 21.93 -12.60
C VAL A 310 -29.46 20.90 -13.24
N ASP A 311 -29.81 20.50 -14.46
CA ASP A 311 -28.93 19.66 -15.25
C ASP A 311 -27.69 20.48 -15.66
N ALA A 312 -26.54 19.83 -15.65
CA ALA A 312 -25.26 20.47 -15.96
C ALA A 312 -24.34 19.51 -16.70
N VAL A 313 -23.35 20.07 -17.38
CA VAL A 313 -22.24 19.31 -17.95
C VAL A 313 -21.01 19.57 -17.12
N ARG A 314 -20.29 18.51 -16.73
CA ARG A 314 -19.01 18.61 -16.02
C ARG A 314 -17.91 17.96 -16.85
N ALA A 315 -16.71 18.53 -16.84
CA ALA A 315 -15.53 17.93 -17.45
C ALA A 315 -14.28 18.26 -16.65
N VAL A 316 -13.30 17.37 -16.66
CA VAL A 316 -11.97 17.67 -16.12
C VAL A 316 -11.18 18.46 -17.16
N ARG A 317 -10.59 19.59 -16.74
CA ARG A 317 -9.63 20.36 -17.54
C ARG A 317 -8.27 20.31 -16.91
N LEU A 318 -7.28 19.81 -17.66
CA LEU A 318 -5.88 19.80 -17.24
C LEU A 318 -5.23 21.13 -17.62
N HIS A 319 -4.76 21.89 -16.62
CA HIS A 319 -4.11 23.19 -16.81
C HIS A 319 -2.59 23.05 -16.88
N ARG A 320 -2.01 22.23 -16.00
CA ARG A 320 -0.58 21.93 -15.94
C ARG A 320 -0.35 20.45 -15.73
N LEU A 321 0.53 19.85 -16.53
CA LEU A 321 0.99 18.48 -16.34
C LEU A 321 2.30 18.47 -15.53
N PRO A 322 2.48 17.52 -14.61
CA PRO A 322 3.75 17.32 -13.94
C PRO A 322 4.79 16.71 -14.88
N ARG A 323 6.07 16.82 -14.50
CA ARG A 323 7.17 16.18 -15.25
C ARG A 323 7.08 14.65 -15.19
N TYR A 324 6.66 14.12 -14.05
CA TYR A 324 6.39 12.70 -13.85
C TYR A 324 4.91 12.53 -13.54
N VAL A 325 4.16 11.98 -14.49
CA VAL A 325 2.72 11.74 -14.35
C VAL A 325 2.49 10.33 -13.81
N ASN A 326 1.76 10.23 -12.70
CA ASN A 326 1.31 8.95 -12.17
C ASN A 326 -0.09 8.64 -12.69
N PHE A 327 -0.25 7.53 -13.40
CA PHE A 327 -1.56 7.04 -13.83
C PHE A 327 -2.02 5.92 -12.90
N GLN A 328 -3.06 6.17 -12.09
CA GLN A 328 -3.70 5.13 -11.30
C GLN A 328 -4.79 4.47 -12.14
N LEU A 329 -4.60 3.19 -12.47
CA LEU A 329 -5.60 2.41 -13.18
C LEU A 329 -6.61 1.85 -12.17
N LYS A 330 -7.85 2.36 -12.17
CA LYS A 330 -8.95 1.91 -11.30
C LYS A 330 -9.44 0.52 -11.70
N ARG A 331 -8.75 -0.52 -11.23
CA ARG A 331 -9.03 -1.94 -11.54
C ARG A 331 -9.95 -2.62 -10.54
N PHE A 332 -10.14 -2.04 -9.37
CA PHE A 332 -10.99 -2.59 -8.31
C PHE A 332 -12.39 -2.01 -8.42
N VAL A 333 -13.40 -2.88 -8.39
CA VAL A 333 -14.81 -2.55 -8.34
C VAL A 333 -15.40 -3.34 -7.16
N PHE A 334 -16.21 -2.69 -6.33
CA PHE A 334 -16.86 -3.31 -5.16
C PHE A 334 -18.32 -3.60 -5.48
#